data_AF-I4M086-F1
#
_entry.id   AF-I4M086-F1
#
_cell.length_a   1.000
_cell.length_b   1.000
_cell.length_c   1.000
_cell.angle_alpha   90.00
_cell.angle_beta   90.00
_cell.angle_gamma   90.00
#
_symmetry.space_group_name_H-M   'P 1'
#
loop_
_entity.id
_entity.type
_entity.pdbx_description
1 polymer ?
#
loop_
_entity_poly.entity_id
_entity_poly.type
_entity_poly.pdbx_seq_one_letter_code
_entity_poly.pdbx_strand_id
1 'polypeptide(L)' 'MLKAIVDYYPNVRQIQLTTDCTEKTIAFYKSAGFIEFSEIDCCGFIKGR' A
#
# COMPACT_ATOMS: atom_id res chain seq x y z
N MET A 1 -0.25 -8.09 12.40
CA MET A 1 -1.59 -7.46 12.34
C MET A 1 -2.00 -7.12 10.92
N LEU A 2 -1.22 -6.33 10.16
CA LEU A 2 -1.53 -6.00 8.76
C LEU A 2 -1.87 -7.22 7.89
N LYS A 3 -1.01 -8.25 7.91
CA LYS A 3 -1.21 -9.47 7.13
C LYS A 3 -2.57 -10.13 7.42
N ALA A 4 -2.96 -10.23 8.70
CA ALA A 4 -4.26 -10.79 9.09
C ALA A 4 -5.45 -9.97 8.57
N ILE A 5 -5.31 -8.65 8.43
CA ILE A 5 -6.35 -7.79 7.85
C ILE A 5 -6.45 -8.03 6.34
N VAL A 6 -5.32 -8.09 5.64
CA VAL A 6 -5.29 -8.38 4.20
C VAL A 6 -5.89 -9.76 3.90
N ASP A 7 -5.48 -10.77 4.68
CA ASP A 7 -5.95 -12.15 4.54
C ASP A 7 -7.46 -12.30 4.82
N TYR A 8 -8.05 -11.40 5.62
CA TYR A 8 -9.48 -11.40 5.93
C TYR A 8 -10.36 -11.00 4.73
N TYR A 9 -9.80 -10.33 3.72
CA TYR A 9 -10.53 -9.85 2.55
C TYR A 9 -10.07 -10.52 1.24
N PRO A 10 -10.18 -11.86 1.11
CA PRO A 10 -9.58 -12.61 0.00
C PRO A 10 -10.19 -12.28 -1.36
N ASN A 11 -11.41 -11.75 -1.39
CA ASN A 11 -12.15 -11.43 -2.63
C ASN A 11 -12.10 -9.93 -2.99
N VAL A 12 -11.33 -9.12 -2.28
CA VAL A 12 -11.14 -7.71 -2.62
C VAL A 12 -10.15 -7.61 -3.77
N ARG A 13 -10.59 -7.02 -4.88
CA ARG A 13 -9.76 -6.86 -6.09
C ARG A 13 -8.50 -6.02 -5.86
N GLN A 14 -8.58 -5.01 -5.00
CA GLN A 14 -7.48 -4.07 -4.79
C GLN A 14 -7.48 -3.49 -3.37
N ILE A 15 -6.30 -3.45 -2.76
CA ILE A 15 -6.05 -2.81 -1.46
C ILE A 15 -5.06 -1.68 -1.71
N GLN A 16 -5.46 -0.44 -1.41
CA GLN A 16 -4.60 0.75 -1.53
C GLN A 16 -4.17 1.20 -0.14
N LEU A 17 -2.90 1.58 -0.03
CA LEU A 17 -2.28 2.03 1.22
C LEU A 17 -1.67 3.41 1.02
N THR A 18 -2.00 4.34 1.91
CA THR A 18 -1.32 5.64 2.06
C THR A 18 -0.58 5.64 3.38
N THR A 19 0.68 6.06 3.39
CA THR A 19 1.53 6.04 4.58
C THR A 19 2.62 7.11 4.51
N ASP A 20 3.39 7.28 5.57
CA ASP A 20 4.52 8.20 5.60
C ASP A 20 5.60 7.76 4.61
N CYS A 21 6.12 8.71 3.82
CA CYS A 21 7.16 8.47 2.83
C CYS A 21 8.55 8.45 3.49
N THR A 22 8.78 7.49 4.39
CA THR A 22 10.11 7.24 4.98
C THR A 22 10.62 5.87 4.52
N GLU A 23 11.94 5.74 4.36
CA GLU A 23 12.57 4.49 3.90
C GLU A 23 12.16 3.28 4.77
N LYS A 24 12.14 3.45 6.10
CA LYS A 24 11.74 2.41 7.05
C LYS A 24 10.29 1.96 6.82
N THR A 25 9.37 2.91 6.65
CA THR A 25 7.94 2.63 6.45
C THR A 25 7.71 1.95 5.10
N ILE A 26 8.35 2.44 4.04
CA ILE A 26 8.28 1.85 2.70
C ILE A 26 8.81 0.41 2.73
N ALA A 27 9.99 0.18 3.30
CA ALA A 27 10.58 -1.16 3.40
C ALA A 27 9.68 -2.15 4.17
N PHE A 28 9.04 -1.69 5.25
CA PHE A 28 8.09 -2.52 5.99
C PHE A 28 6.90 -2.95 5.12
N TYR A 29 6.25 -2.03 4.41
CA TYR A 29 5.11 -2.39 3.57
C TYR A 29 5.48 -3.19 2.31
N LYS A 30 6.66 -2.95 1.73
CA LYS A 30 7.20 -3.83 0.67
C LYS A 30 7.38 -5.26 1.17
N SER A 31 7.91 -5.45 2.38
CA SER A 31 8.02 -6.78 2.99
C SER A 31 6.67 -7.46 3.26
N ALA A 32 5.59 -6.69 3.34
CA ALA A 32 4.23 -7.18 3.50
C ALA A 32 3.50 -7.45 2.17
N GLY A 33 4.17 -7.26 1.02
CA GLY A 33 3.63 -7.53 -0.32
C GLY A 33 2.99 -6.34 -1.03
N PHE A 34 3.11 -5.12 -0.48
CA PHE A 34 2.71 -3.91 -1.19
C PHE A 34 3.81 -3.46 -2.15
N ILE A 35 3.42 -2.81 -3.25
CA ILE A 35 4.31 -2.15 -4.21
C ILE A 35 3.92 -0.68 -4.34
N GLU A 36 4.87 0.18 -4.70
CA GLU A 36 4.55 1.58 -4.99
C GLU A 36 3.77 1.68 -6.30
N PHE A 37 2.86 2.66 -6.42
CA PHE A 37 2.11 2.86 -7.68
C PHE A 37 3.02 3.19 -8.87
N SER A 38 4.12 3.89 -8.62
CA SER A 38 5.14 4.19 -9.63
C SER A 38 5.80 2.95 -10.21
N GLU A 39 5.84 1.83 -9.49
CA GLU A 39 6.40 0.56 -9.98
C GLU A 39 5.52 -0.10 -11.06
N ILE A 40 4.28 0.38 -11.25
CA ILE A 40 3.33 -0.10 -12.26
C ILE A 40 2.78 1.03 -13.14
N ASP A 41 3.58 2.09 -13.33
CA ASP A 41 3.22 3.29 -14.12
C ASP A 41 1.88 3.93 -13.69
N CYS A 42 1.55 3.83 -12.39
CA CYS A 42 0.32 4.36 -11.79
C CYS A 42 0.63 5.54 -10.86
N CYS A 43 -0.38 6.37 -10.60
CA CYS A 43 -0.30 7.49 -9.67
C CYS A 43 -1.57 7.61 -8.82
N GLY A 44 -1.40 8.14 -7.60
CA GLY A 44 -2.49 8.49 -6.70
C GLY A 44 -2.58 10.00 -6.52
N PHE A 45 -3.80 10.52 -6.50
CA PHE A 45 -4.06 11.94 -6.24
C PHE A 45 -4.99 12.09 -5.03
N ILE A 46 -4.73 13.08 -4.20
CA ILE A 46 -5.62 13.52 -3.13
C ILE A 46 -5.84 15.02 -3.25
N LYS A 47 -7.08 15.48 -3.02
CA LYS A 47 -7.37 16.91 -3.02
C LYS A 47 -6.74 17.55 -1.78
N GLY A 48 -5.78 18.45 -1.98
CA GLY A 48 -5.29 19.36 -0.95
C GLY A 48 -6.37 20.35 -0.52
N ARG A 49 -6.23 20.94 0.68
CA ARG A 49 -7.09 22.04 1.10
C ARG A 49 -6.88 23.28 0.26
#